data_AF-T1B6Y0-F1
#
_entry.id   AF-T1B6Y0-F1
#
_cell.length_a   1.000
_cell.length_b   1.000
_cell.length_c   1.000
_cell.angle_alpha   90.00
_cell.angle_beta   90.00
_cell.angle_gamma   90.00
#
_symmetry.space_group_name_H-M   'P 1'
#
loop_
_entity.id
_entity.type
_entity.pdbx_description
1 polymer ?
#
loop_
_entity_poly.entity_id
_entity_poly.type
_entity_poly.pdbx_seq_one_letter_code
_entity_poly.pdbx_strand_id
1 'polypeptide(L)' 'MRYTEARLSPLAEEMLQDIESETVDWSDNFDGTLHEPRVVPS' A
#
# COMPACT_ATOMS: atom_id res chain seq x y z
N MET A 1 0.24 6.20 18.86
CA MET A 1 -1.18 6.10 19.25
C MET A 1 -1.29 5.07 20.35
N ARG A 2 -1.65 5.44 21.60
CA ARG A 2 -1.54 4.51 22.75
C ARG A 2 -2.84 3.76 23.11
N TYR A 3 -3.98 4.03 22.47
CA TYR A 3 -5.29 3.42 22.83
C TYR A 3 -6.24 3.17 21.64
N THR A 4 -5.72 2.88 20.44
CA THR A 4 -6.55 2.65 19.25
C THR A 4 -6.12 1.39 18.54
N GLU A 5 -7.08 0.53 18.24
CA GLU A 5 -6.90 -0.63 17.36
C GLU A 5 -7.42 -0.27 15.96
N ALA A 6 -6.70 -0.72 14.93
CA ALA A 6 -7.03 -0.44 13.54
C ALA A 6 -6.99 -1.73 12.71
N ARG A 7 -7.95 -1.85 11.79
CA ARG A 7 -7.98 -2.89 10.76
C ARG A 7 -8.46 -2.26 9.45
N LEU A 8 -8.05 -2.83 8.32
CA LEU A 8 -8.56 -2.40 7.02
C LEU A 8 -10.06 -2.71 6.91
N SER A 9 -10.78 -1.83 6.21
CA SER A 9 -12.14 -2.13 5.79
C SER A 9 -12.09 -3.09 4.60
N PRO A 10 -13.15 -3.88 4.35
CA PRO A 10 -13.21 -4.73 3.16
C PRO A 10 -13.01 -3.96 1.85
N LEU A 11 -13.46 -2.70 1.79
CA LEU A 11 -13.25 -1.84 0.62
C LEU A 11 -11.77 -1.53 0.37
N ALA A 12 -10.94 -1.46 1.42
CA ALA A 12 -9.52 -1.23 1.26
C ALA A 12 -8.78 -2.43 0.66
N GLU A 13 -9.33 -3.65 0.77
CA GLU A 13 -8.76 -4.84 0.12
C GLU A 13 -8.89 -4.75 -1.40
N GLU A 14 -10.05 -4.28 -1.91
CA GLU A 14 -10.25 -4.06 -3.35
C GLU A 14 -9.25 -3.05 -3.93
N MET A 15 -8.94 -1.98 -3.18
CA MET A 15 -7.95 -0.99 -3.60
C MET A 15 -6.52 -1.53 -3.62
N LEU A 16 -6.22 -2.61 -2.89
CA LEU A 16 -4.90 -3.23 -2.86
C LEU A 16 -4.83 -4.48 -3.73
N GLN A 17 -5.90 -4.78 -4.46
CA GLN A 17 -5.97 -5.94 -5.33
C GLN A 17 -4.87 -5.87 -6.40
N ASP A 18 -4.18 -7.00 -6.60
CA ASP A 18 -3.15 -7.18 -7.65
C ASP A 18 -1.98 -6.18 -7.58
N ILE A 19 -1.71 -5.58 -6.41
CA ILE A 19 -0.61 -4.62 -6.23
C ILE A 19 0.79 -5.25 -6.46
N GLU A 20 0.91 -6.57 -6.25
CA GLU A 20 2.14 -7.33 -6.49
C GLU A 20 2.29 -7.80 -7.95
N SER A 21 1.26 -7.63 -8.78
CA SER A 21 1.19 -8.14 -10.15
C SER A 21 1.80 -7.17 -11.18
N GLU A 22 2.80 -6.38 -10.79
CA GLU A 22 3.47 -5.39 -11.65
C GLU A 22 2.51 -4.37 -12.31
N THR A 23 1.39 -4.07 -11.64
CA THR A 23 0.32 -3.19 -12.16
C THR A 23 0.61 -1.70 -11.96
N VAL A 24 1.55 -1.36 -11.09
CA VAL A 24 1.91 0.01 -10.71
C VAL A 24 3.41 0.22 -10.66
N ASP A 25 3.84 1.46 -10.91
CA ASP A 25 5.23 1.87 -10.75
C ASP A 25 5.62 1.95 -9.28
N TRP A 26 6.82 1.48 -8.96
CA TRP A 26 7.41 1.54 -7.63
C TRP A 26 8.54 2.57 -7.58
N SER A 27 8.75 3.17 -6.42
CA SER A 27 9.91 4.02 -6.14
C SER A 27 10.46 3.78 -4.75
N ASP A 28 11.72 4.14 -4.54
CA ASP A 28 12.36 4.12 -3.24
C ASP A 28 11.57 4.96 -2.22
N ASN A 29 11.48 4.45 -0.99
CA ASN A 29 10.95 5.18 0.14
C ASN A 29 11.92 6.30 0.58
N PHE A 30 11.52 7.09 1.58
CA PHE A 30 12.28 8.27 2.03
C PHE A 30 13.77 8.03 2.32
N ASP A 31 14.14 6.86 2.88
CA ASP A 31 15.52 6.52 3.23
C ASP A 31 16.17 5.50 2.26
N GLY A 32 15.47 5.13 1.19
CA GLY A 32 15.96 4.20 0.16
C GLY A 32 16.12 2.75 0.62
N THR A 33 15.53 2.37 1.74
CA THR A 33 15.63 0.99 2.28
C THR A 33 14.52 0.08 1.77
N LEU A 34 13.36 0.65 1.40
CA LEU A 34 12.17 -0.06 0.95
C LEU A 34 11.65 0.57 -0.35
N HIS A 35 10.79 -0.14 -1.04
CA HIS A 35 10.07 0.38 -2.21
C HIS A 35 8.61 0.58 -1.85
N GLU A 36 8.03 1.69 -2.31
CA GLU A 36 6.62 2.03 -2.16
C GLU A 36 5.96 2.28 -3.52
N PRO A 37 4.68 1.90 -3.69
CA PRO A 37 3.98 2.10 -4.94
C PRO A 37 3.63 3.57 -5.12
N ARG A 38 3.80 4.11 -6.33
CA ARG A 38 3.47 5.51 -6.63
C ARG A 38 1.98 5.79 -6.63
N VAL A 39 1.19 4.78 -6.99
CA VAL A 39 -0.27 4.83 -7.05
C VAL A 39 -0.84 3.55 -6.46
N VAL A 40 -2.04 3.65 -5.90
CA VAL A 40 -2.79 2.49 -5.39
C VAL A 40 -3.62 1.92 -6.57
N PRO A 41 -3.62 0.59 -6.79
CA PRO A 41 -4.49 -0.04 -7.77
C PRO A 41 -5.97 0.29 -7.51
N SER A 42 -6.82 0.27 -8.53
CA SER A 42 -8.26 0.54 -8.41
C SER A 42 -9.08 -0.44 -9.22
#